data_AF-A0A8T5RN27-F1
#
_entry.id   AF-A0A8T5RN27-F1
#
_cell.length_a   1.000
_cell.length_b   1.000
_cell.length_c   1.000
_cell.angle_alpha   90.00
_cell.angle_beta   90.00
_cell.angle_gamma   90.00
#
_symmetry.space_group_name_H-M   'P 1'
#
loop_
_entity.id
_entity.type
_entity.pdbx_description
1 polymer ?
#
loop_
_entity_poly.entity_id
_entity_poly.type
_entity_poly.pdbx_seq_one_letter_code
_entity_poly.pdbx_strand_id
1 'polypeptide(L)' 'MAEFPSLTLWLLAWIFLFIGLISLVVLVIYTRYGREKSVRLSVISIVISATLLGFSIHFFLLNFGI' A
#
# COMPACT_ATOMS: atom_id res chain seq x y z
N MET A 1 -6.25 -3.30 28.49
CA MET A 1 -5.34 -2.15 28.69
C MET A 1 -4.92 -1.72 27.31
N ALA A 2 -5.23 -0.49 26.88
CA ALA A 2 -4.76 0.00 25.58
C ALA A 2 -3.24 0.16 25.69
N GLU A 3 -2.50 -0.84 25.19
CA GLU A 3 -1.06 -0.72 25.04
C GLU A 3 -0.80 0.43 24.08
N PHE A 4 0.11 1.32 24.45
CA PHE A 4 0.48 2.45 23.61
C PHE A 4 0.81 1.96 22.18
N PRO A 5 0.47 2.76 21.14
CA PRO A 5 0.89 2.51 19.77
C PRO A 5 2.33 2.02 19.72
N SER A 6 2.56 0.79 19.26
CA SER A 6 3.92 0.38 18.93
C SER A 6 4.45 1.37 17.91
N LEU A 7 5.42 2.19 18.31
CA LEU A 7 5.98 3.26 17.49
C LEU A 7 6.50 2.71 16.17
N THR A 8 7.00 1.46 16.20
CA THR A 8 7.40 0.70 15.02
C THR A 8 6.23 0.42 14.08
N LEU A 9 5.09 -0.08 14.58
CA LEU A 9 3.91 -0.35 13.74
C LEU A 9 3.33 0.95 13.17
N TRP A 10 3.34 2.03 13.95
CA TRP A 10 2.90 3.35 13.49
C TRP A 10 3.75 3.86 12.33
N LEU A 11 5.09 3.81 12.47
CA LEU A 11 6.00 4.21 11.40
C LEU A 11 5.87 3.33 10.16
N LEU A 12 5.75 2.00 10.33
CA LEU A 12 5.54 1.07 9.22
C LEU A 12 4.23 1.35 8.48
N ALA A 13 3.14 1.64 9.19
CA ALA A 13 1.86 1.99 8.58
C ALA A 13 2.01 3.19 7.64
N TRP A 14 2.66 4.26 8.10
CA TRP A 14 2.89 5.46 7.28
C TRP A 14 3.81 5.18 6.08
N ILE A 15 4.91 4.45 6.27
CA ILE A 15 5.83 4.10 5.19
C ILE A 15 5.10 3.29 4.11
N PHE A 16 4.38 2.25 4.51
CA PHE A 16 3.60 1.43 3.58
C PHE A 16 2.50 2.22 2.89
N LEU A 17 1.85 3.16 3.59
CA LEU A 17 0.85 4.04 3.01
C LEU A 17 1.44 4.92 1.92
N PHE A 18 2.55 5.61 2.19
CA PHE A 18 3.19 6.49 1.20
C PHE A 18 3.69 5.71 -0.02
N ILE A 19 4.39 4.60 0.19
CA ILE A 19 4.89 3.77 -0.93
C ILE A 19 3.71 3.15 -1.69
N GLY A 20 2.67 2.70 -1.00
CA GLY A 20 1.44 2.19 -1.61
C GLY A 20 0.71 3.23 -2.46
N LEU A 21 0.61 4.48 -1.98
CA LEU A 21 0.02 5.58 -2.75
C LEU A 21 0.86 5.92 -3.98
N ILE A 22 2.19 5.97 -3.87
CA ILE A 22 3.07 6.18 -5.01
C ILE A 22 2.91 5.04 -6.03
N SER A 23 2.88 3.78 -5.57
CA SER A 23 2.67 2.62 -6.43
C SER A 23 1.31 2.69 -7.15
N LEU A 24 0.26 3.12 -6.44
CA LEU A 24 -1.07 3.31 -7.01
C LEU A 24 -1.08 4.40 -8.07
N VAL A 25 -0.41 5.53 -7.84
CA VAL A 25 -0.27 6.59 -8.86
C VAL A 25 0.44 6.06 -10.10
N VAL A 26 1.53 5.31 -9.93
CA VAL A 26 2.25 4.66 -11.04
C VAL A 26 1.33 3.70 -11.78
N LEU A 27 0.53 2.89 -11.07
CA LEU A 27 -0.46 1.99 -11.67
C LEU A 27 -1.49 2.78 -12.49
N VAL A 28 -2.05 3.88 -11.97
CA VAL A 28 -3.04 4.71 -12.66
C VAL A 28 -2.45 5.33 -13.94
N ILE A 29 -1.21 5.81 -13.88
CA ILE A 29 -0.50 6.32 -15.06
C ILE A 29 -0.28 5.18 -16.07
N TYR A 30 0.16 4.02 -15.59
CA TYR A 30 0.44 2.87 -16.45
C TYR A 30 -0.82 2.31 -17.11
N THR A 31 -1.95 2.22 -16.39
CA THR A 31 -3.21 1.76 -16.97
C THR A 31 -3.76 2.72 -18.02
N ARG A 32 -3.50 4.02 -17.88
CA ARG A 32 -3.94 5.04 -18.83
C ARG A 32 -3.08 5.12 -20.09
N TYR A 33 -1.75 5.02 -19.95
CA TYR A 33 -0.81 5.30 -21.07
C TYR A 33 0.03 4.10 -21.51
N GLY A 34 0.13 3.05 -20.69
CA GLY A 34 1.10 1.97 -20.86
C GLY A 34 0.50 0.56 -20.94
N ARG A 35 -0.80 0.38 -20.67
CA ARG A 35 -1.46 -0.93 -20.60
C ARG A 35 -1.27 -1.76 -21.87
N GLU A 36 -1.25 -1.11 -23.02
CA GLU A 36 -1.11 -1.73 -24.34
C GLU A 36 0.27 -2.40 -24.52
N LYS A 37 1.28 -1.98 -23.74
CA LYS A 37 2.63 -2.55 -23.79
C LYS A 37 2.74 -3.88 -23.06
N SER A 38 2.08 -4.04 -21.90
CA SER A 38 2.15 -5.29 -21.14
C SER A 38 1.05 -5.39 -20.09
N VAL A 39 0.13 -6.31 -20.31
CA VAL A 39 -0.88 -6.69 -19.31
C VAL A 39 -0.23 -7.30 -18.06
N ARG A 40 0.90 -8.00 -18.23
CA ARG A 40 1.63 -8.65 -17.12
C ARG A 40 2.14 -7.61 -16.12
N LEU A 41 2.67 -6.48 -16.60
CA LEU A 41 3.11 -5.39 -15.73
C LEU A 41 1.93 -4.76 -14.98
N SER A 42 0.77 -4.60 -15.62
CA SER A 42 -0.42 -4.13 -14.91
C SER A 42 -0.82 -5.05 -13.76
N VAL A 43 -0.83 -6.36 -13.98
CA VAL A 43 -1.17 -7.34 -12.91
C VAL A 43 -0.18 -7.24 -11.75
N ILE A 44 1.12 -7.17 -12.04
CA ILE A 44 2.16 -7.05 -11.00
C ILE A 44 1.98 -5.74 -10.22
N SER A 45 1.75 -4.61 -10.90
CA SER A 45 1.55 -3.32 -10.25
C SER A 45 0.27 -3.27 -9.40
N ILE A 46 -0.80 -3.94 -9.83
CA ILE A 46 -2.04 -4.10 -9.04
C ILE A 46 -1.74 -4.87 -7.75
N VAL A 47 -1.08 -6.03 -7.84
CA VAL A 47 -0.74 -6.85 -6.68
C VAL A 47 0.13 -6.06 -5.70
N ILE A 48 1.18 -5.39 -6.20
CA ILE A 48 2.07 -4.59 -5.35
C ILE A 48 1.32 -3.45 -4.66
N SER A 49 0.52 -2.67 -5.40
CA SER A 49 -0.26 -1.56 -4.83
C SER A 49 -1.25 -2.06 -3.77
N ALA A 50 -1.97 -3.14 -4.07
CA ALA A 50 -2.96 -3.73 -3.17
C ALA A 50 -2.31 -4.28 -1.90
N THR A 51 -1.17 -4.97 -2.01
CA THR A 51 -0.43 -5.49 -0.86
C THR A 51 0.08 -4.35 0.02
N LEU A 52 0.72 -3.32 -0.55
CA LEU A 52 1.26 -2.20 0.23
C LEU A 52 0.16 -1.42 0.97
N LEU A 53 -0.94 -1.10 0.29
CA LEU A 53 -2.07 -0.40 0.89
C LEU A 53 -2.83 -1.28 1.89
N GLY A 54 -2.97 -2.59 1.61
CA GLY A 54 -3.58 -3.53 2.54
C GLY A 54 -2.79 -3.64 3.85
N PHE A 55 -1.47 -3.75 3.77
CA PHE A 55 -0.61 -3.78 4.95
C PHE A 55 -0.59 -2.44 5.71
N SER A 56 -0.63 -1.30 5.02
CA SER A 56 -0.71 -0.01 5.71
C SER A 56 -1.99 0.09 6.54
N ILE A 57 -3.14 -0.25 5.96
CA ILE A 57 -4.43 -0.28 6.65
C ILE A 57 -4.39 -1.28 7.81
N HIS A 58 -3.86 -2.48 7.58
CA HIS A 58 -3.71 -3.50 8.62
C HIS A 58 -2.88 -2.99 9.81
N PHE A 59 -1.73 -2.34 9.57
CA PHE A 59 -0.90 -1.78 10.63
C PHE A 59 -1.57 -0.63 11.37
N PHE A 60 -2.38 0.20 10.69
CA PHE A 60 -3.20 1.20 11.37
C PHE A 60 -4.24 0.54 12.28
N LEU A 61 -4.94 -0.48 11.80
CA LEU A 61 -5.94 -1.20 12.60
C LEU A 61 -5.33 -1.85 13.85
N LEU A 62 -4.20 -2.55 13.68
CA LEU A 62 -3.46 -3.13 14.80
C LEU A 62 -3.05 -2.07 15.84
N ASN A 63 -2.70 -0.87 15.38
CA ASN A 63 -2.35 0.24 16.27
C ASN A 63 -3.56 0.75 17.07
N PHE A 64 -4.76 0.71 16.49
CA PHE A 64 -6.02 0.99 17.18
C PHE A 64 -6.52 -0.16 18.07
N GLY A 65 -5.82 -1.30 18.09
CA GLY A 65 -6.21 -2.48 18.86
C GLY A 65 -7.35 -3.27 18.23
N ILE A 66 -7.56 -3.14 16.92
CA ILE A 66 -8.54 -3.88 16.11
C ILE A 66 -7.79 -4.92 15.28
#